data_AF-A0AAD7MXK5-F1
#
_entry.id   AF-A0AAD7MXK5-F1
#
_cell.length_a   1.000
_cell.length_b   1.000
_cell.length_c   1.000
_cell.angle_alpha   90.00
_cell.angle_beta   90.00
_cell.angle_gamma   90.00
#
_symmetry.space_group_name_H-M   'P 1'
#
loop_
_entity.id
_entity.type
_entity.pdbx_description
1 polymer ?
#
loop_
_entity_poly.entity_id
_entity_poly.type
_entity_poly.pdbx_seq_one_letter_code
_entity_poly.pdbx_strand_id
1 'polypeptide(L)'
;GPEWAKLVASFFDFEASKGYEDGAQMGTTNRPTAVGTWLGRGRKWNMTMDLGTLGDEKDEETFVAVWWRWWHKVLYSKGAQEADWEGMSRLYGRNGVLHVMATLLWWGDVVADGDDEEAVERWRLAVEDVQWALKKML
;
A
#
# COMPACT_ATOMS: atom_id res chain seq x y z
N GLY A 1 7.53 -12.60 -4.06
CA GLY A 1 8.57 -12.59 -5.11
C GLY A 1 9.75 -11.71 -4.72
N PRO A 2 10.81 -11.66 -5.56
CA PRO A 2 11.99 -10.80 -5.36
C PRO A 2 11.66 -9.30 -5.21
N GLU A 3 10.66 -8.80 -5.92
CA GLU A 3 10.21 -7.41 -5.92
C GLU A 3 9.68 -7.03 -4.53
N TRP A 4 8.85 -7.90 -3.95
CA TRP A 4 8.36 -7.76 -2.58
C TRP A 4 9.50 -7.67 -1.56
N ALA A 5 10.51 -8.54 -1.66
CA ALA A 5 11.65 -8.50 -0.75
C ALA A 5 12.41 -7.16 -0.85
N LYS A 6 12.56 -6.61 -2.05
CA LYS A 6 13.19 -5.29 -2.25
C LYS A 6 12.33 -4.16 -1.69
N LEU A 7 11.00 -4.23 -1.83
CA LEU A 7 10.08 -3.28 -1.22
C LEU A 7 10.18 -3.32 0.32
N VAL A 8 10.16 -4.51 0.92
CA VAL A 8 10.30 -4.71 2.37
C VAL A 8 11.61 -4.11 2.88
N ALA A 9 12.73 -4.32 2.17
CA ALA A 9 14.00 -3.70 2.52
C ALA A 9 13.91 -2.15 2.49
N SER A 10 13.36 -1.56 1.42
CA SER A 10 13.16 -0.11 1.32
C SER A 10 12.23 0.45 2.41
N PHE A 11 11.23 -0.33 2.85
CA PHE A 11 10.37 0.05 3.96
C PHE A 11 11.13 0.09 5.29
N PHE A 12 11.96 -0.92 5.58
CA PHE A 12 12.77 -0.92 6.79
C PHE A 12 13.82 0.19 6.78
N ASP A 13 14.47 0.45 5.65
CA ASP A 13 15.39 1.58 5.52
C ASP A 13 14.68 2.91 5.80
N PHE A 14 13.45 3.06 5.30
CA PHE A 14 12.63 4.26 5.51
C PHE A 14 12.25 4.42 6.99
N GLU A 15 11.69 3.39 7.62
CA GLU A 15 11.34 3.42 9.06
C GLU A 15 12.57 3.64 9.95
N ALA A 16 13.72 3.04 9.59
CA ALA A 16 14.99 3.25 10.29
C ALA A 16 15.46 4.71 10.19
N SER A 17 15.33 5.34 9.02
CA SER A 17 15.65 6.77 8.83
C SER A 17 14.82 7.69 9.73
N LYS A 18 13.65 7.24 10.19
CA LYS A 18 12.74 7.97 11.09
C LYS A 18 12.83 7.49 12.55
N GLY A 19 13.78 6.61 12.87
CA GLY A 19 14.00 6.11 14.22
C GLY A 19 12.90 5.17 14.74
N TYR A 20 12.07 4.60 13.86
CA TYR A 20 10.91 3.77 14.22
C TYR A 20 9.90 4.48 15.14
N GLU A 21 9.78 5.79 15.01
CA GLU A 21 8.78 6.59 15.73
C GLU A 21 7.39 6.50 15.06
N ASP A 22 6.39 7.14 15.67
CA ASP A 22 5.07 7.28 15.07
C ASP A 22 4.95 8.64 14.36
N GLY A 23 4.65 8.60 13.06
CA GLY A 23 4.49 9.79 12.24
C GLY A 23 3.03 10.21 12.05
N ALA A 24 2.81 10.94 10.96
CA ALA A 24 1.49 11.32 10.49
C ALA A 24 0.67 10.09 10.07
N GLN A 25 -0.65 10.21 10.21
CA GLN A 25 -1.58 9.15 9.83
C GLN A 25 -1.90 9.21 8.35
N MET A 26 -1.95 8.05 7.72
CA MET A 26 -2.43 7.94 6.34
C MET A 26 -3.93 8.29 6.24
N GLY A 27 -4.28 9.02 5.18
CA GLY A 27 -5.67 9.44 4.94
C GLY A 27 -6.64 8.26 4.83
N THR A 28 -7.86 8.47 5.33
CA THR A 28 -8.94 7.46 5.31
C THR A 28 -9.79 7.50 4.03
N THR A 29 -9.67 8.56 3.22
CA THR A 29 -10.51 8.71 2.03
C THR A 29 -10.11 7.70 0.95
N ASN A 30 -11.08 7.02 0.35
CA ASN A 30 -10.91 5.95 -0.65
C ASN A 30 -10.14 4.73 -0.13
N ARG A 31 -9.84 4.66 1.17
CA ARG A 31 -9.10 3.54 1.75
C ARG A 31 -9.85 2.22 1.52
N PRO A 32 -9.17 1.16 1.05
CA PRO A 32 -9.80 -0.16 0.90
C PRO A 32 -10.44 -0.64 2.21
N THR A 33 -11.64 -1.23 2.11
CA THR A 33 -12.41 -1.72 3.27
C THR A 33 -11.62 -2.72 4.13
N ALA A 34 -10.77 -3.52 3.49
CA ALA A 34 -9.85 -4.42 4.16
C ALA A 34 -9.00 -3.70 5.23
N VAL A 35 -8.43 -2.54 4.91
CA VAL A 35 -7.61 -1.78 5.87
C VAL A 35 -8.46 -1.29 7.05
N GLY A 36 -9.66 -0.77 6.77
CA GLY A 36 -10.59 -0.35 7.82
C GLY A 36 -10.96 -1.48 8.78
N THR A 37 -11.22 -2.67 8.23
CA THR A 37 -11.55 -3.87 9.00
C THR A 37 -10.37 -4.34 9.85
N TRP A 38 -9.17 -4.38 9.27
CA TRP A 38 -7.95 -4.78 9.98
C TRP A 38 -7.61 -3.82 11.13
N LEU A 39 -7.73 -2.50 10.89
CA LEU A 39 -7.53 -1.48 11.93
C LEU A 39 -8.58 -1.59 13.05
N GLY A 40 -9.86 -1.74 12.69
CA GLY A 40 -10.95 -1.90 13.65
C GLY A 40 -10.83 -3.16 14.51
N ARG A 41 -10.11 -4.18 14.04
CA ARG A 41 -9.84 -5.43 14.78
C ARG A 41 -8.50 -5.43 15.52
N GLY A 42 -7.84 -4.27 15.63
CA GLY A 42 -6.60 -4.12 16.40
C GLY A 42 -5.36 -4.64 15.68
N ARG A 43 -5.37 -4.65 14.34
CA ARG A 43 -4.21 -5.00 13.51
C ARG A 43 -3.68 -6.43 13.73
N LYS A 44 -4.57 -7.37 13.99
CA LYS A 44 -4.21 -8.78 14.16
C LYS A 44 -3.73 -9.37 12.84
N TRP A 45 -2.55 -9.99 12.85
CA TRP A 45 -1.90 -10.54 11.66
C TRP A 45 -2.40 -11.94 11.27
N ASN A 46 -3.01 -12.66 12.20
CA ASN A 46 -3.58 -13.99 11.96
C ASN A 46 -4.98 -13.93 11.32
N MET A 47 -5.22 -12.92 10.49
CA MET A 47 -6.52 -12.63 9.93
C MET A 47 -6.46 -12.69 8.41
N THR A 48 -7.31 -13.52 7.82
CA THR A 48 -7.60 -13.46 6.38
C THR A 48 -8.41 -12.20 6.10
N MET A 49 -7.96 -11.44 5.11
CA MET A 49 -8.65 -10.23 4.68
C MET A 49 -9.43 -10.51 3.41
N ASP A 50 -10.71 -10.18 3.43
CA ASP A 50 -11.54 -10.20 2.23
C ASP A 50 -11.24 -8.94 1.41
N LEU A 51 -10.65 -9.14 0.23
CA LEU A 51 -10.38 -8.07 -0.72
C LEU A 51 -11.54 -7.87 -1.71
N GLY A 52 -12.56 -8.72 -1.68
CA GLY A 52 -13.60 -8.77 -2.69
C GLY A 52 -13.04 -9.17 -4.07
N THR A 53 -13.63 -8.63 -5.12
CA THR A 53 -13.14 -8.83 -6.49
C THR A 53 -11.87 -8.03 -6.72
N LEU A 54 -10.76 -8.70 -7.08
CA LEU A 54 -9.52 -8.02 -7.45
C LEU A 54 -9.72 -7.10 -8.65
N GLY A 55 -10.22 -7.67 -9.76
CA GLY A 55 -10.57 -6.94 -10.97
C GLY A 55 -9.42 -6.17 -11.62
N ASP A 56 -9.78 -5.13 -12.36
CA ASP A 56 -8.82 -4.27 -13.06
C ASP A 56 -8.90 -2.80 -12.57
N GLU A 57 -7.94 -1.97 -12.96
CA GLU A 57 -7.90 -0.56 -12.56
C GLU A 57 -9.02 0.33 -13.15
N LYS A 58 -9.70 -0.14 -14.21
CA LYS A 58 -10.76 0.58 -14.93
C LYS A 58 -12.14 0.29 -14.35
N ASP A 59 -12.32 -0.86 -13.72
CA ASP A 59 -13.51 -1.24 -12.99
C ASP A 59 -13.47 -0.63 -11.58
N GLU A 60 -14.12 0.53 -11.46
CA GLU A 60 -14.05 1.41 -10.30
C GLU A 60 -14.47 0.78 -8.96
N GLU A 61 -15.21 -0.34 -9.00
CA GLU A 61 -15.72 -1.04 -7.82
C GLU A 61 -14.75 -2.11 -7.31
N THR A 62 -13.71 -2.42 -8.07
CA THR A 62 -12.78 -3.50 -7.75
C THR A 62 -11.67 -3.06 -6.79
N PHE A 63 -11.07 -4.03 -6.11
CA PHE A 63 -9.98 -3.76 -5.17
C PHE A 63 -8.83 -3.01 -5.83
N VAL A 64 -8.43 -3.40 -7.04
CA VAL A 64 -7.31 -2.79 -7.76
C VAL A 64 -7.58 -1.31 -8.02
N ALA A 65 -8.75 -0.96 -8.56
CA ALA A 65 -9.11 0.43 -8.83
C ALA A 65 -9.20 1.27 -7.54
N VAL A 66 -9.79 0.71 -6.47
CA VAL A 66 -9.89 1.39 -5.16
C VAL A 66 -8.52 1.60 -4.53
N TRP A 67 -7.63 0.60 -4.61
CA TRP A 67 -6.29 0.68 -4.07
C TRP A 67 -5.46 1.77 -4.77
N TRP A 68 -5.45 1.81 -6.10
CA TRP A 68 -4.74 2.85 -6.84
C TRP A 68 -5.28 4.25 -6.54
N ARG A 69 -6.61 4.40 -6.46
CA ARG A 69 -7.24 5.68 -6.11
C ARG A 69 -6.87 6.15 -4.71
N TRP A 70 -6.70 5.23 -3.76
CA TRP A 70 -6.23 5.53 -2.42
C TRP A 70 -4.75 5.90 -2.41
N TRP A 71 -3.91 5.06 -3.01
CA TRP A 71 -2.47 5.26 -3.06
C TRP A 71 -2.09 6.56 -3.77
N HIS A 72 -2.66 6.85 -4.94
CA HIS A 72 -2.44 8.12 -5.64
C HIS A 72 -2.89 9.32 -4.81
N LYS A 73 -3.93 9.19 -3.99
CA LYS A 73 -4.34 10.28 -3.11
C LYS A 73 -3.40 10.51 -1.92
N VAL A 74 -2.62 9.49 -1.57
CA VAL A 74 -1.54 9.59 -0.58
C VAL A 74 -0.29 10.19 -1.22
N LEU A 75 0.04 9.74 -2.44
CA LEU A 75 1.23 10.15 -3.19
C LEU A 75 1.13 11.58 -3.71
N TYR A 76 -0.04 11.98 -4.21
CA TYR A 76 -0.29 13.30 -4.80
C TYR A 76 -1.18 14.15 -3.89
N SER A 77 -0.74 15.38 -3.63
CA SER A 77 -1.62 16.37 -3.00
C SER A 77 -2.79 16.73 -3.93
N LYS A 78 -3.91 17.20 -3.37
CA LYS A 78 -5.13 17.47 -4.15
C LYS A 78 -4.86 18.45 -5.29
N GLY A 79 -4.97 17.96 -6.53
CA GLY A 79 -4.81 18.77 -7.74
C GLY A 79 -3.36 18.99 -8.18
N ALA A 80 -2.39 18.34 -7.54
CA ALA A 80 -0.99 18.41 -7.94
C ALA A 80 -0.67 17.41 -9.06
N GLN A 81 0.18 17.85 -10.00
CA GLN A 81 0.78 16.98 -11.02
C GLN A 81 2.06 16.29 -10.51
N GLU A 82 2.56 16.69 -9.34
CA GLU A 82 3.78 16.18 -8.73
C GLU A 82 3.48 15.54 -7.37
N ALA A 83 4.27 14.53 -7.02
CA ALA A 83 4.15 13.83 -5.75
C ALA A 83 4.52 14.74 -4.56
N ASP A 84 3.75 14.62 -3.48
CA ASP A 84 3.96 15.36 -2.22
C ASP A 84 4.98 14.64 -1.34
N TRP A 85 6.26 14.73 -1.72
CA TRP A 85 7.35 14.08 -1.00
C TRP A 85 7.46 14.50 0.46
N GLU A 86 7.18 15.78 0.76
CA GLU A 86 7.21 16.29 2.13
C GLU A 86 6.11 15.64 2.96
N GLY A 87 4.87 15.61 2.46
CA GLY A 87 3.74 14.95 3.10
C GLY A 87 3.99 13.46 3.32
N MET A 88 4.50 12.77 2.30
CA MET A 88 4.81 11.34 2.39
C MET A 88 5.94 11.02 3.38
N SER A 89 6.98 11.86 3.46
CA SER A 89 8.10 11.65 4.37
C SER A 89 7.70 11.61 5.85
N ARG A 90 6.49 12.10 6.16
CA ARG A 90 5.89 12.08 7.50
C ARG A 90 5.06 10.83 7.78
N LEU A 91 4.79 9.98 6.78
CA LEU A 91 3.93 8.79 6.90
C LEU A 91 4.71 7.56 7.40
N TYR A 92 5.38 7.66 8.54
CA TYR A 92 6.11 6.55 9.15
C TYR A 92 5.38 5.98 10.39
N GLY A 93 5.83 4.83 10.87
CA GLY A 93 5.29 4.17 12.04
C GLY A 93 3.96 3.47 11.79
N ARG A 94 3.24 3.18 12.88
CA ARG A 94 2.13 2.20 12.86
C ARG A 94 0.91 2.61 12.04
N ASN A 95 0.78 3.91 11.74
CA ASN A 95 -0.34 4.48 10.98
C ASN A 95 0.09 5.02 9.59
N GLY A 96 1.37 4.84 9.25
CA GLY A 96 1.99 5.34 8.02
C GLY A 96 1.96 4.32 6.88
N VAL A 97 3.07 4.18 6.17
CA VAL A 97 3.22 3.26 5.02
C VAL A 97 2.93 1.80 5.38
N LEU A 98 2.97 1.42 6.66
CA LEU A 98 2.57 0.08 7.13
C LEU A 98 1.20 -0.36 6.60
N HIS A 99 0.23 0.55 6.47
CA HIS A 99 -1.08 0.21 5.92
C HIS A 99 -1.03 -0.23 4.46
N VAL A 100 -0.19 0.43 3.65
CA VAL A 100 0.03 0.09 2.25
C VAL A 100 0.76 -1.25 2.14
N MET A 101 1.80 -1.45 2.96
CA MET A 101 2.50 -2.73 3.06
C MET A 101 1.54 -3.88 3.39
N ALA A 102 0.63 -3.70 4.35
CA ALA A 102 -0.35 -4.71 4.71
C ALA A 102 -1.28 -5.05 3.54
N THR A 103 -1.77 -4.06 2.80
CA THR A 103 -2.62 -4.33 1.62
C THR A 103 -1.90 -5.04 0.49
N LEU A 104 -0.65 -4.69 0.22
CA LEU A 104 0.17 -5.36 -0.79
C LEU A 104 0.50 -6.79 -0.40
N LEU A 105 0.67 -7.06 0.90
CA LEU A 105 0.84 -8.42 1.40
C LEU A 105 -0.41 -9.26 1.13
N TRP A 106 -1.60 -8.79 1.54
CA TRP A 106 -2.84 -9.53 1.31
C TRP A 106 -3.16 -9.72 -0.16
N TRP A 107 -2.93 -8.70 -0.99
CA TRP A 107 -3.10 -8.80 -2.42
C TRP A 107 -2.11 -9.82 -3.01
N GLY A 108 -0.86 -9.79 -2.57
CA GLY A 108 0.18 -10.75 -2.94
C GLY A 108 -0.21 -12.20 -2.62
N ASP A 109 -0.78 -12.44 -1.44
CA ASP A 109 -1.27 -13.77 -1.05
C ASP A 109 -2.38 -14.25 -2.00
N VAL A 110 -3.36 -13.39 -2.32
CA VAL A 110 -4.47 -13.74 -3.24
C VAL A 110 -3.97 -14.07 -4.65
N VAL A 111 -3.03 -13.31 -5.20
CA VAL A 111 -2.51 -13.57 -6.55
C VAL A 111 -1.51 -14.73 -6.59
N ALA A 112 -0.84 -15.04 -5.48
CA ALA A 112 0.06 -16.19 -5.39
C ALA A 112 -0.70 -17.53 -5.36
N ASP A 113 -1.94 -17.53 -4.86
CA ASP A 113 -2.83 -18.69 -4.83
C ASP A 113 -3.57 -18.90 -6.17
N GLY A 114 -3.49 -17.95 -7.10
CA GLY A 114 -4.15 -17.99 -8.40
C GLY A 114 -3.21 -18.18 -9.59
N ASP A 115 -3.78 -18.45 -10.76
CA ASP A 115 -3.05 -18.63 -12.04
C ASP A 115 -3.17 -17.43 -12.99
N ASP A 116 -3.70 -16.29 -12.52
CA ASP A 116 -3.91 -15.09 -13.33
C ASP A 116 -2.63 -14.24 -13.42
N GLU A 117 -1.89 -14.43 -14.52
CA GLU A 117 -0.65 -13.67 -14.79
C GLU A 117 -0.86 -12.16 -14.84
N GLU A 118 -2.01 -11.68 -15.32
CA GLU A 118 -2.29 -10.25 -15.35
C GLU A 118 -2.53 -9.70 -13.95
N ALA A 119 -3.20 -10.47 -13.08
CA ALA A 119 -3.37 -10.10 -11.67
C ALA A 119 -2.02 -10.03 -10.93
N VAL A 120 -1.11 -10.98 -11.21
CA VAL A 120 0.26 -10.96 -10.70
C VAL A 120 1.02 -9.73 -11.18
N GLU A 121 0.91 -9.37 -12.46
CA GLU A 121 1.57 -8.18 -13.00
C GLU A 121 1.03 -6.88 -12.40
N ARG A 122 -0.30 -6.76 -12.22
CA ARG A 122 -0.91 -5.59 -11.55
C ARG A 122 -0.39 -5.43 -10.12
N TRP A 123 -0.28 -6.54 -9.38
CA TRP A 123 0.33 -6.52 -8.05
C TRP A 123 1.81 -6.11 -8.10
N ARG A 124 2.58 -6.63 -9.07
CA ARG A 124 4.00 -6.29 -9.25
C ARG A 124 4.19 -4.80 -9.50
N LEU A 125 3.37 -4.19 -10.37
CA LEU A 125 3.40 -2.76 -10.65
C LEU A 125 3.11 -1.92 -9.40
N ALA A 126 2.14 -2.33 -8.59
CA ALA A 126 1.84 -1.66 -7.32
C ALA A 126 3.01 -1.76 -6.32
N VAL A 127 3.68 -2.92 -6.24
CA VAL A 127 4.88 -3.11 -5.41
C VAL A 127 6.03 -2.21 -5.86
N GLU A 128 6.27 -2.12 -7.18
CA GLU A 128 7.32 -1.27 -7.75
C GLU A 128 7.05 0.22 -7.52
N ASP A 129 5.80 0.66 -7.65
CA ASP A 129 5.43 2.06 -7.45
C ASP A 129 5.63 2.51 -6.00
N VAL A 130 5.20 1.68 -5.04
CA VAL A 130 5.45 1.95 -3.61
C VAL A 130 6.94 1.91 -3.29
N GLN A 131 7.69 0.98 -3.87
CA GLN A 131 9.13 0.92 -3.66
C GLN A 131 9.82 2.18 -4.19
N TRP A 132 9.45 2.63 -5.38
CA TRP A 132 9.96 3.85 -5.98
C TRP A 132 9.69 5.05 -5.06
N ALA A 133 8.47 5.17 -4.55
CA ALA A 133 8.11 6.25 -3.63
C ALA A 133 8.92 6.21 -2.33
N LEU A 134 9.09 5.03 -1.71
CA LEU A 134 9.91 4.87 -0.51
C LEU A 134 11.36 5.30 -0.74
N LYS A 135 11.96 4.90 -1.86
CA LYS A 135 13.34 5.27 -2.22
C LYS A 135 13.52 6.78 -2.44
N LYS A 136 12.46 7.50 -2.80
CA LYS A 136 12.50 8.97 -2.93
C LYS A 136 12.46 9.70 -1.59
N MET A 137 12.07 9.01 -0.51
CA MET A 137 11.97 9.58 0.84
C MET A 137 13.16 9.25 1.76
N LEU A 138 14.08 8.41 1.28
CA LEU A 138 15.38 8.12 1.90
C LEU A 138 16.37 9.24 1.60
#